data_AF-K0F1P3-F1
#
_entry.id   AF-K0F1P3-F1
#
_cell.length_a   1.000
_cell.length_b   1.000
_cell.length_c   1.000
_cell.angle_alpha   90.00
_cell.angle_beta   90.00
_cell.angle_gamma   90.00
#
_symmetry.space_group_name_H-M   'P 1'
#
loop_
_entity.id
_entity.type
_entity.pdbx_description
1 polymer ?
#
loop_
_entity_poly.entity_id
_entity_poly.type
_entity_poly.pdbx_seq_one_letter_code
_entity_poly.pdbx_strand_id
1 'polypeptide(L)'
;MVLPRTLAKFNRSVTNRVAGLFAGRAPGFAILQHRGRKSGRLYRTPISIFHTDDVYRIAMTYGREVDWAKNICAAGEFSVETRGHVLDLTDPVVHRDPTAAWAPVVVRPWLRVLSAEYYVEARAIAR
;
A
#
# COMPACT_ATOMS: atom_id res chain seq x y z
N MET A 1 -16.27 3.19 12.72
CA MET A 1 -17.19 2.12 12.27
C MET A 1 -16.38 1.20 11.37
N VAL A 2 -16.06 -0.02 11.80
CA VAL A 2 -15.23 -0.96 11.01
C VAL A 2 -16.12 -1.55 9.92
N LEU A 3 -15.86 -1.22 8.66
CA LEU A 3 -16.72 -1.61 7.53
C LEU A 3 -16.90 -3.15 7.51
N PRO A 4 -18.15 -3.65 7.47
CA PRO A 4 -18.44 -5.07 7.57
C PRO A 4 -17.77 -5.86 6.43
N ARG A 5 -17.23 -7.04 6.79
CA ARG A 5 -16.49 -7.96 5.89
C ARG A 5 -17.23 -8.28 4.58
N THR A 6 -18.53 -8.07 4.50
CA THR A 6 -19.33 -8.25 3.27
C THR A 6 -18.97 -7.26 2.17
N LEU A 7 -18.51 -6.04 2.51
CA LEU A 7 -18.01 -5.08 1.52
C LEU A 7 -16.67 -5.52 0.90
N ALA A 8 -15.94 -6.44 1.55
CA ALA A 8 -14.74 -7.05 0.98
C ALA A 8 -15.03 -7.85 -0.30
N LYS A 9 -16.27 -8.33 -0.50
CA LYS A 9 -16.69 -8.96 -1.76
C LYS A 9 -17.19 -7.94 -2.78
N PHE A 10 -18.00 -6.95 -2.35
CA PHE A 10 -18.60 -5.99 -3.29
C PHE A 10 -17.57 -5.02 -3.89
N ASN A 11 -16.58 -4.59 -3.10
CA ASN A 11 -15.57 -3.64 -3.57
C ASN A 11 -14.46 -4.28 -4.43
N ARG A 12 -14.44 -5.61 -4.57
CA ARG A 12 -13.63 -6.27 -5.60
C ARG A 12 -14.17 -6.03 -7.01
N SER A 13 -15.45 -5.73 -7.19
CA SER A 13 -16.05 -5.59 -8.53
C SER A 13 -15.81 -4.21 -9.15
N VAL A 14 -16.06 -3.14 -8.39
CA VAL A 14 -15.94 -1.77 -8.92
C VAL A 14 -14.48 -1.33 -8.94
N THR A 15 -13.72 -1.60 -7.87
CA THR A 15 -12.32 -1.19 -7.76
C THR A 15 -11.41 -2.02 -8.66
N ASN A 16 -11.62 -3.33 -8.84
CA ASN A 16 -10.82 -4.09 -9.81
C ASN A 16 -11.15 -3.74 -11.26
N ARG A 17 -12.34 -3.22 -11.58
CA ARG A 17 -12.69 -2.89 -12.96
C ARG A 17 -12.00 -1.60 -13.43
N VAL A 18 -11.89 -0.59 -12.56
CA VAL A 18 -11.13 0.64 -12.88
C VAL A 18 -9.64 0.46 -12.62
N ALA A 19 -9.24 -0.19 -11.53
CA ALA A 19 -7.82 -0.46 -11.26
C ALA A 19 -7.22 -1.46 -12.25
N GLY A 20 -7.95 -2.51 -12.65
CA GLY A 20 -7.44 -3.56 -13.54
C GLY A 20 -7.15 -3.09 -14.97
N LEU A 21 -7.90 -2.11 -15.49
CA LEU A 21 -7.64 -1.52 -16.79
C LEU A 21 -6.34 -0.70 -16.82
N PHE A 22 -5.86 -0.24 -15.66
CA PHE A 22 -4.68 0.63 -15.58
C PHE A 22 -3.52 0.08 -14.75
N ALA A 23 -3.67 -1.00 -13.97
CA ALA A 23 -2.71 -1.44 -12.96
C ALA A 23 -1.26 -1.67 -13.46
N GLY A 24 -1.06 -1.99 -14.74
CA GLY A 24 0.29 -2.15 -15.30
C GLY A 24 0.99 -0.85 -15.72
N ARG A 25 0.26 0.26 -15.88
CA ARG A 25 0.78 1.55 -16.36
C ARG A 25 0.40 2.74 -15.46
N ALA A 26 -0.63 2.62 -14.63
CA ALA A 26 -1.09 3.70 -13.77
C ALA A 26 -0.02 4.01 -12.71
N PRO A 27 0.36 5.29 -12.57
CA PRO A 27 1.07 5.73 -11.37
C PRO A 27 0.25 5.32 -10.14
N GLY A 28 0.87 4.67 -9.18
CA GLY A 28 0.20 4.33 -7.92
C GLY A 28 0.11 2.85 -7.57
N PHE A 29 0.33 1.91 -8.50
CA PHE A 29 0.23 0.47 -8.19
C PHE A 29 1.61 -0.21 -8.12
N ALA A 30 1.75 -1.10 -7.13
CA ALA A 30 2.93 -1.94 -6.98
C ALA A 30 2.58 -3.30 -6.37
N ILE A 31 3.46 -4.27 -6.59
CA ILE A 31 3.43 -5.56 -5.90
C ILE A 31 4.45 -5.51 -4.77
N LEU A 32 3.95 -5.52 -3.53
CA LEU A 32 4.77 -5.65 -2.34
C LEU A 32 5.21 -7.10 -2.18
N GLN A 33 6.52 -7.31 -2.09
CA GLN A 33 7.11 -8.59 -1.70
C GLN A 33 7.51 -8.52 -0.23
N HIS A 34 6.95 -9.42 0.59
CA HIS A 34 7.26 -9.47 2.02
C HIS A 34 7.28 -10.91 2.53
N ARG A 35 8.03 -11.14 3.61
CA ARG A 35 8.06 -12.44 4.28
C ARG A 35 7.15 -12.42 5.51
N GLY A 36 6.31 -13.44 5.66
CA GLY A 36 5.45 -13.58 6.83
C GLY A 36 6.27 -13.75 8.10
N ARG A 37 6.11 -12.85 9.07
CA ARG A 37 6.86 -12.89 10.34
C ARG A 37 6.69 -14.19 11.15
N LYS A 38 5.54 -14.86 11.01
CA LYS A 38 5.24 -16.14 11.69
C LYS A 38 5.49 -17.36 10.82
N SER A 39 5.19 -17.27 9.52
CA SER A 39 5.24 -18.42 8.61
C SER A 39 6.57 -18.55 7.87
N GLY A 40 7.38 -17.49 7.82
CA GLY A 40 8.56 -17.41 6.97
C GLY A 40 8.25 -17.46 5.47
N ARG A 41 6.98 -17.49 5.05
CA ARG A 41 6.63 -17.63 3.62
C ARG A 41 6.77 -16.29 2.92
N LEU A 42 7.21 -16.33 1.67
CA LEU A 42 7.19 -15.16 0.79
C LEU A 42 5.76 -14.92 0.32
N TYR A 43 5.31 -13.67 0.42
CA TYR A 43 4.00 -13.22 -0.05
C TYR A 43 4.17 -12.08 -1.03
N ARG A 44 3.26 -12.03 -2.01
CA ARG A 44 3.11 -10.92 -2.95
C ARG A 44 1.76 -10.28 -2.72
N THR A 45 1.72 -8.98 -2.46
CA THR A 45 0.49 -8.26 -2.14
C THR A 45 0.38 -7.03 -3.02
N PRO A 46 -0.68 -6.91 -3.85
CA PRO A 46 -0.95 -5.67 -4.56
C PRO A 46 -1.21 -4.55 -3.56
N ILE A 47 -0.48 -3.44 -3.70
CA ILE A 47 -0.57 -2.27 -2.86
C ILE A 47 -0.68 -1.00 -3.73
N SER A 48 -1.15 0.08 -3.11
CA SER A 48 -1.08 1.41 -3.70
C SER A 48 0.10 2.18 -3.09
N ILE A 49 1.09 2.54 -3.91
CA ILE A 49 2.31 3.23 -3.50
C ILE A 49 2.44 4.57 -4.23
N PHE A 50 2.84 5.60 -3.49
CA PHE A 50 3.07 6.95 -4.00
C PHE A 50 4.44 7.41 -3.53
N HIS A 51 5.15 8.20 -4.33
CA HIS A 51 6.45 8.74 -3.95
C HIS A 51 6.46 10.26 -4.08
N THR A 52 7.15 10.94 -3.17
CA THR A 52 7.36 12.39 -3.18
C THR A 52 8.67 12.67 -2.46
N ASP A 53 9.61 13.35 -3.13
CA ASP A 53 10.89 13.82 -2.55
C ASP A 53 11.59 12.73 -1.70
N ASP A 54 11.88 11.58 -2.32
CA ASP A 54 12.54 10.39 -1.75
C ASP A 54 11.76 9.58 -0.70
N VAL A 55 10.53 10.02 -0.39
CA VAL A 55 9.67 9.33 0.55
C VAL A 55 8.60 8.53 -0.18
N TYR A 56 8.52 7.23 0.14
CA TYR A 56 7.52 6.31 -0.38
C TYR A 56 6.40 6.12 0.63
N ARG A 57 5.15 6.25 0.18
CA ARG A 57 3.95 6.14 1.00
C ARG A 57 3.00 5.10 0.44
N ILE A 58 2.65 4.12 1.26
CA ILE A 58 1.80 2.98 0.89
C ILE A 58 0.47 3.09 1.63
N ALA A 59 -0.63 3.20 0.89
CA ALA A 59 -1.96 3.32 1.49
C ALA A 59 -2.42 1.99 2.14
N MET A 60 -2.92 2.05 3.37
CA MET A 60 -3.48 0.91 4.09
C MET A 60 -5.01 0.90 4.02
N THR A 61 -5.54 0.46 2.87
CA THR A 61 -6.99 0.47 2.57
C THR A 61 -7.83 -0.47 3.44
N TYR A 62 -7.20 -1.40 4.18
CA TYR A 62 -7.90 -2.36 5.04
C TYR A 62 -7.76 -2.02 6.53
N GLY A 63 -7.35 -0.79 6.86
CA GLY A 63 -7.14 -0.32 8.23
C GLY A 63 -5.73 -0.59 8.75
N ARG A 64 -5.50 -0.26 10.03
CA ARG A 64 -4.17 -0.29 10.67
C ARG A 64 -3.53 -1.68 10.73
N GLU A 65 -4.34 -2.73 10.80
CA GLU A 65 -3.86 -4.06 11.19
C GLU A 65 -3.56 -5.00 10.03
N VAL A 66 -3.23 -4.47 8.84
CA VAL A 66 -2.93 -5.32 7.69
C VAL A 66 -1.64 -6.11 7.92
N ASP A 67 -1.69 -7.41 7.68
CA ASP A 67 -0.58 -8.31 8.01
C ASP A 67 0.71 -7.99 7.26
N TRP A 68 0.62 -7.53 6.01
CA TRP A 68 1.80 -7.13 5.25
C TRP A 68 2.52 -5.96 5.90
N ALA A 69 1.79 -4.99 6.48
CA ALA A 69 2.38 -3.84 7.16
C ALA A 69 3.12 -4.30 8.42
N LYS A 70 2.50 -5.20 9.20
CA LYS A 70 3.14 -5.81 10.37
C LYS A 70 4.39 -6.62 9.98
N ASN A 71 4.39 -7.26 8.82
CA ASN A 71 5.52 -8.05 8.34
C ASN A 71 6.69 -7.17 7.90
N ILE A 72 6.45 -6.14 7.09
CA ILE A 72 7.52 -5.23 6.65
C ILE A 72 8.07 -4.41 7.81
N CYS A 73 7.22 -3.96 8.74
CA CYS A 73 7.68 -3.26 9.95
C CYS A 73 8.55 -4.16 10.85
N ALA A 74 8.28 -5.47 10.89
CA ALA A 74 9.12 -6.40 11.63
C ALA A 74 10.42 -6.75 10.88
N ALA A 75 10.41 -6.74 9.54
CA ALA A 75 11.59 -7.03 8.72
C ALA A 75 12.54 -5.82 8.60
N GLY A 76 12.04 -4.59 8.73
CA GLY A 76 12.80 -3.36 8.52
C GLY A 76 13.02 -3.03 7.04
N GLU A 77 13.18 -4.04 6.20
CA GLU A 77 13.39 -3.90 4.75
C GLU A 77 12.40 -4.73 3.95
N PHE A 78 12.05 -4.26 2.76
CA PHE A 78 11.14 -4.93 1.85
C PHE A 78 11.29 -4.42 0.41
N SER A 79 10.84 -5.21 -0.55
CA SER A 79 10.92 -4.84 -1.97
C SER A 79 9.52 -4.61 -2.53
N VAL A 80 9.40 -3.61 -3.40
CA VAL A 80 8.19 -3.33 -4.17
C VAL A 80 8.51 -3.37 -5.66
N GLU A 81 7.65 -4.03 -6.41
CA GLU A 81 7.75 -4.10 -7.85
C GLU A 81 6.69 -3.16 -8.46
N THR A 82 7.14 -2.11 -9.13
CA THR A 82 6.26 -1.15 -9.82
C THR A 82 6.75 -0.91 -11.22
N ARG A 83 5.84 -0.97 -12.21
CA ARG A 83 6.16 -0.72 -13.63
C ARG A 83 7.36 -1.52 -14.16
N GLY A 84 7.54 -2.75 -13.69
CA GLY A 84 8.66 -3.62 -14.07
C GLY A 84 9.99 -3.34 -13.37
N HIS A 85 10.05 -2.34 -12.48
CA HIS A 85 11.21 -2.03 -11.66
C HIS A 85 11.01 -2.55 -10.24
N VAL A 86 12.05 -3.17 -9.68
CA VAL A 86 12.12 -3.53 -8.27
C VAL A 86 12.81 -2.39 -7.52
N LEU A 87 12.14 -1.91 -6.48
CA LEU A 87 12.62 -0.87 -5.58
C LEU A 87 12.73 -1.49 -4.19
N ASP A 88 13.92 -1.39 -3.60
CA ASP A 88 14.15 -1.83 -2.23
C ASP A 88 13.93 -0.64 -1.29
N LEU A 89 13.06 -0.85 -0.30
CA LEU A 89 12.63 0.15 0.66
C LEU A 89 12.98 -0.28 2.08
N THR A 90 13.29 0.70 2.93
CA THR A 90 13.64 0.52 4.33
C THR A 90 12.92 1.53 5.23
N ASP A 91 13.09 1.39 6.53
CA ASP A 91 12.49 2.20 7.59
C ASP A 91 10.95 2.35 7.50
N PRO A 92 10.18 1.25 7.38
CA PRO A 92 8.72 1.30 7.34
C PRO A 92 8.11 1.79 8.66
N VAL A 93 7.50 2.98 8.64
CA VAL A 93 6.78 3.58 9.77
C VAL A 93 5.31 3.74 9.43
N VAL A 94 4.43 3.28 10.32
CA VAL A 94 2.98 3.43 10.14
C VAL A 94 2.52 4.78 10.69
N HIS A 95 1.91 5.59 9.83
CA HIS A 95 1.30 6.86 10.19
C HIS A 95 -0.22 6.79 10.04
N ARG A 96 -0.91 7.72 10.71
CA ARG A 96 -2.35 7.94 10.56
C ARG A 96 -2.59 9.36 10.07
N ASP A 97 -3.19 9.48 8.89
CA ASP A 97 -3.72 10.72 8.33
C ASP A 97 -5.06 10.45 7.63
N PRO A 98 -6.20 10.70 8.29
CA PRO A 98 -7.53 10.55 7.71
C PRO A 98 -7.82 11.50 6.54
N THR A 99 -7.05 12.58 6.40
CA THR A 99 -7.24 13.55 5.31
C THR A 99 -6.56 13.12 4.02
N ALA A 100 -5.63 12.16 4.11
CA ALA A 100 -4.73 11.75 3.03
C ALA A 100 -4.02 12.95 2.38
N ALA A 101 -3.65 13.97 3.16
CA ALA A 101 -3.03 15.20 2.66
C ALA A 101 -1.67 14.92 1.99
N TRP A 102 -0.99 13.85 2.39
CA TRP A 102 0.25 13.39 1.75
C TRP A 102 0.05 12.87 0.31
N ALA A 103 -1.18 12.47 -0.07
CA ALA A 103 -1.45 11.90 -1.38
C ALA A 103 -1.71 12.98 -2.44
N PRO A 104 -1.45 12.71 -3.73
CA PRO A 104 -1.79 13.64 -4.81
C PRO A 104 -3.28 14.00 -4.82
N VAL A 105 -3.61 15.27 -5.12
CA VAL A 105 -4.97 15.82 -5.02
C VAL A 105 -6.01 14.97 -5.77
N VAL A 106 -5.64 14.37 -6.90
CA VAL A 106 -6.51 13.50 -7.72
C VAL A 106 -6.91 12.20 -7.01
N VAL A 107 -6.06 11.64 -6.15
CA VAL A 107 -6.33 10.37 -5.43
C VAL A 107 -6.84 10.58 -4.01
N ARG A 108 -6.71 11.78 -3.42
CA ARG A 108 -7.21 12.07 -2.07
C ARG A 108 -8.69 11.72 -1.86
N PRO A 109 -9.63 12.07 -2.77
CA PRO A 109 -11.04 11.71 -2.57
C PRO A 109 -11.25 10.20 -2.51
N TRP A 110 -10.55 9.45 -3.37
CA TRP A 110 -10.62 8.00 -3.41
C TRP A 110 -10.05 7.35 -2.15
N LEU A 111 -8.92 7.82 -1.63
CA LEU A 111 -8.34 7.32 -0.39
C LEU A 111 -9.25 7.58 0.83
N ARG A 112 -9.91 8.75 0.87
CA ARG A 112 -10.89 9.08 1.91
C ARG A 112 -12.12 8.17 1.84
N VAL A 113 -12.64 7.91 0.64
CA VAL A 113 -13.75 6.97 0.43
C VAL A 113 -13.37 5.55 0.84
N LEU A 114 -12.14 5.12 0.56
CA LEU A 114 -11.62 3.82 0.99
C LEU A 114 -11.27 3.76 2.49
N SER A 115 -11.47 4.86 3.23
CA SER A 115 -11.09 4.98 4.64
C SER A 115 -9.64 4.55 4.89
N ALA A 116 -8.75 4.88 3.95
CA ALA A 116 -7.32 4.66 4.05
C ALA A 116 -6.71 5.71 5.00
N GLU A 117 -7.13 5.67 6.27
CA GLU A 117 -6.66 6.58 7.32
C GLU A 117 -5.20 6.31 7.69
N TYR A 118 -4.69 5.12 7.38
CA TYR A 118 -3.33 4.72 7.70
C TYR A 118 -2.51 4.57 6.43
N TYR A 119 -1.23 4.88 6.53
CA TYR A 119 -0.26 4.63 5.47
C TYR A 119 1.07 4.21 6.08
N VAL A 120 1.85 3.46 5.33
CA VAL A 120 3.25 3.18 5.66
C VAL A 120 4.11 4.17 4.92
N GLU A 121 4.96 4.88 5.63
CA GLU A 121 6.05 5.67 5.06
C GLU A 121 7.33 4.83 5.08
N ALA A 122 8.11 4.87 4.00
CA ALA A 122 9.37 4.17 3.86
C ALA A 122 10.31 4.96 2.95
N ARG A 123 11.60 4.62 2.95
CA ARG A 123 12.65 5.29 2.16
C ARG A 123 13.29 4.31 1.20
N ALA A 124 13.74 4.78 0.05
CA ALA A 124 14.57 3.94 -0.82
C ALA A 124 15.91 3.63 -0.16
N ILE A 125 16.38 2.40 -0.33
CA ILE A 125 17.74 2.02 0.02
C ILE A 125 18.67 2.64 -1.03
N ALA A 126 19.56 3.55 -0.60
CA ALA A 126 20.63 4.03 -1.45
C ALA A 126 21.57 2.86 -1.75
N ARG A 127 21.66 2.48 -3.03
CA ARG A 127 22.69 1.56 -3.54
C ARG A 127 23.94 2.36 -3.87
#